data_AF-A0A2E6ZGV2-F1
#
_entry.id   AF-A0A2E6ZGV2-F1
#
_cell.length_a   1.000
_cell.length_b   1.000
_cell.length_c   1.000
_cell.angle_alpha   90.00
_cell.angle_beta   90.00
_cell.angle_gamma   90.00
#
_symmetry.space_group_name_H-M   'P 1'
#
loop_
_entity.id
_entity.type
_entity.pdbx_description
1 polymer ?
#
loop_
_entity_poly.entity_id
_entity_poly.type
_entity_poly.pdbx_seq_one_letter_code
_entity_poly.pdbx_strand_id
1 'polypeptide(L)'
;MVYQSLYRRFRPRSFSEVIGQDHLVAALRNAVIEERVGHAYLLSGPRGTGKTSTARILAKVLNCLEPPGNGEPCGSCDSCVAFESGNSMDLVELDAASHNGVNHIRDITASAALGSPGKRKIYLLDEVHMLSAAASNALLKTLEEPPEHVIFILATTDPQKVLPTIRSRTQHVELTLVPAGLLSEHVKEIAERAELQIDVTVVDYVVERGAGSVRDTLSALDQVVTAGGIPEHSGSTDALIEAIADQDLTGALTAIAATVEAGVDPRDLAYRTTRKLRDVFLAGAGVSSGQITDEELPQLAGLASRMTRALNVRALELLGRVLVDMRQSPDPQLVLDLAMVRLFAEPTETAVGRDTPGTSATSPSTGSKPAEQARAALAATQTADESEVVAPKPEAVKVPPPPPNESVISTKPHDEIPPDNNDEASLPKDLSIGEVSDVWQQKALPALSAKARARFQAAKVTEVIKDRIRFELPNETHRERCEQLKGDIEKTLRELLNVSVRVELFATQESPPSNSDTAQSDTEDVAVDPSEFEVATDAGSSSVDRVLDAFPGAVASDDEGGR
;
A
#
# COMPACT_ATOMS: atom_id res chain seq x y z
N MET A 1 -34.44 0.47 6.88
CA MET A 1 -33.51 0.72 5.76
C MET A 1 -32.11 0.54 6.28
N VAL A 2 -31.27 -0.26 5.61
CA VAL A 2 -29.87 -0.44 6.01
C VAL A 2 -29.15 0.90 5.84
N TYR A 3 -28.51 1.40 6.90
CA TYR A 3 -27.71 2.61 6.83
C TYR A 3 -26.61 2.46 5.78
N GLN A 4 -26.57 3.37 4.80
CA GLN A 4 -25.53 3.40 3.78
C GLN A 4 -24.71 4.68 3.98
N SER A 5 -23.40 4.51 4.15
CA SER A 5 -22.48 5.64 4.34
C SER A 5 -22.55 6.64 3.18
N LEU A 6 -22.35 7.93 3.49
CA LEU A 6 -22.47 9.02 2.52
C LEU A 6 -21.60 8.81 1.27
N TYR A 7 -20.33 8.39 1.44
CA TYR A 7 -19.43 8.16 0.30
C TYR A 7 -19.88 7.02 -0.63
N ARG A 8 -20.72 6.09 -0.17
CA ARG A 8 -21.31 5.04 -1.01
C ARG A 8 -22.60 5.52 -1.66
N ARG A 9 -23.46 6.20 -0.89
CA ARG A 9 -24.75 6.73 -1.36
C ARG A 9 -24.58 7.79 -2.45
N PHE A 10 -23.59 8.67 -2.28
CA PHE A 10 -23.27 9.78 -3.19
C PHE A 10 -22.07 9.48 -4.09
N ARG A 11 -21.79 8.21 -4.37
CA ARG A 11 -20.76 7.83 -5.33
C ARG A 11 -21.15 8.36 -6.73
N PRO A 12 -20.25 9.05 -7.46
CA PRO A 12 -20.55 9.58 -8.77
C PRO A 12 -21.05 8.49 -9.74
N ARG A 13 -22.16 8.77 -10.42
CA ARG A 13 -22.79 7.86 -11.40
C ARG A 13 -22.51 8.26 -12.84
N SER A 14 -22.12 9.51 -13.08
CA SER A 14 -21.82 10.09 -14.38
C SER A 14 -20.48 10.82 -14.32
N PHE A 15 -19.89 11.10 -15.47
CA PHE A 15 -18.64 11.85 -15.53
C PHE A 15 -18.82 13.28 -15.00
N SER A 16 -19.98 13.89 -15.24
CA SER A 16 -20.36 15.20 -14.70
C SER A 16 -20.41 15.30 -13.17
N GLU A 17 -20.54 14.17 -12.46
CA GLU A 17 -20.56 14.14 -10.99
C GLU A 17 -19.14 13.99 -10.39
N VAL A 18 -18.11 13.78 -11.21
CA VAL A 18 -16.73 13.66 -10.75
C VAL A 18 -16.13 15.05 -10.57
N ILE A 19 -15.85 15.42 -9.33
CA ILE A 19 -15.32 16.76 -8.99
C ILE A 19 -13.79 16.82 -9.07
N GLY A 20 -13.28 17.99 -9.47
CA GLY A 20 -11.84 18.31 -9.42
C GLY A 20 -10.97 17.63 -10.47
N GLN A 21 -11.59 16.94 -11.45
CA GLN A 21 -10.90 16.18 -12.50
C GLN A 21 -11.33 16.61 -13.91
N ASP A 22 -11.72 17.89 -14.09
CA ASP A 22 -12.43 18.38 -15.29
C ASP A 22 -11.72 18.05 -16.60
N HIS A 23 -10.40 18.27 -16.66
CA HIS A 23 -9.62 18.02 -17.87
C HIS A 23 -9.58 16.53 -18.24
N LEU A 24 -9.41 15.65 -17.25
CA LEU A 24 -9.33 14.20 -17.45
C LEU A 24 -10.69 13.64 -17.85
N VAL A 25 -11.75 14.11 -17.18
CA VAL A 25 -13.12 13.76 -17.49
C VAL A 25 -13.47 14.19 -18.92
N ALA A 26 -13.12 15.41 -19.32
CA ALA A 26 -13.33 15.88 -20.69
C ALA A 26 -12.60 15.01 -21.72
N ALA A 27 -11.35 14.61 -21.44
CA ALA A 27 -10.60 13.72 -22.31
C ALA A 27 -11.24 12.33 -22.46
N LEU A 28 -11.73 11.74 -21.36
CA LEU A 28 -12.44 10.46 -21.39
C LEU A 28 -13.77 10.56 -22.15
N ARG A 29 -14.55 11.63 -21.93
CA ARG A 29 -15.80 11.87 -22.66
C ARG A 29 -15.56 12.02 -24.16
N ASN A 30 -14.54 12.80 -24.55
CA ASN A 30 -14.18 12.96 -25.96
C ASN A 30 -13.74 11.63 -26.59
N ALA A 31 -12.93 10.84 -25.88
CA ALA A 31 -12.52 9.51 -26.36
C ALA A 31 -13.72 8.59 -26.62
N VAL A 32 -14.76 8.64 -25.78
CA VAL A 32 -16.01 7.91 -26.00
C VAL A 32 -16.77 8.45 -27.22
N ILE A 33 -16.97 9.77 -27.31
CA ILE A 33 -17.72 10.42 -28.41
C ILE A 33 -17.08 10.10 -29.76
N GLU A 34 -15.76 10.13 -29.81
CA GLU A 34 -14.97 9.97 -31.03
C GLU A 34 -14.65 8.49 -31.33
N GLU A 35 -15.16 7.55 -30.52
CA GLU A 35 -14.90 6.11 -30.61
C GLU A 35 -13.40 5.75 -30.60
N ARG A 36 -12.59 6.58 -29.92
CA ARG A 36 -11.13 6.43 -29.78
C ARG A 36 -10.71 5.93 -28.39
N VAL A 37 -11.52 5.06 -27.81
CA VAL A 37 -11.29 4.48 -26.48
C VAL A 37 -10.13 3.47 -26.58
N GLY A 38 -9.13 3.63 -25.71
CA GLY A 38 -7.99 2.74 -25.63
C GLY A 38 -8.37 1.35 -25.09
N HIS A 39 -7.56 0.34 -25.43
CA HIS A 39 -7.76 -1.02 -24.92
C HIS A 39 -7.32 -1.17 -23.44
N ALA A 40 -6.50 -0.26 -22.93
CA ALA A 40 -6.06 -0.28 -21.54
C ALA A 40 -5.86 1.13 -20.96
N TYR A 41 -6.34 1.34 -19.74
CA TYR A 41 -6.19 2.57 -18.97
C TYR A 41 -5.46 2.29 -17.66
N LEU A 42 -4.59 3.21 -17.23
CA LEU A 42 -4.01 3.24 -15.89
C LEU A 42 -4.48 4.51 -15.18
N LEU A 43 -5.39 4.37 -14.23
CA LEU A 43 -5.85 5.44 -13.36
C LEU A 43 -4.93 5.49 -12.13
N SER A 44 -4.10 6.51 -12.01
CA SER A 44 -3.25 6.71 -10.85
C SER A 44 -3.69 7.90 -10.01
N GLY A 45 -3.24 7.96 -8.77
CA GLY A 45 -3.40 9.13 -7.93
C GLY A 45 -3.67 8.78 -6.48
N PRO A 46 -3.68 9.77 -5.57
CA PRO A 46 -3.92 9.55 -4.15
C PRO A 46 -5.23 8.82 -3.85
N ARG A 47 -5.34 8.24 -2.65
CA ARG A 47 -6.57 7.57 -2.22
C ARG A 47 -7.74 8.57 -2.20
N GLY A 48 -8.91 8.09 -2.61
CA GLY A 48 -10.15 8.87 -2.53
C GLY A 48 -10.33 9.99 -3.56
N THR A 49 -9.47 10.09 -4.58
CA THR A 49 -9.60 11.04 -5.70
C THR A 49 -10.58 10.61 -6.79
N GLY A 50 -11.18 9.41 -6.68
CA GLY A 50 -12.22 8.95 -7.59
C GLY A 50 -11.81 7.87 -8.60
N LYS A 51 -10.59 7.32 -8.56
CA LYS A 51 -10.07 6.31 -9.51
C LYS A 51 -11.08 5.21 -9.86
N THR A 52 -11.53 4.43 -8.87
CA THR A 52 -12.46 3.31 -9.06
C THR A 52 -13.85 3.81 -9.51
N SER A 53 -14.28 5.00 -9.10
CA SER A 53 -15.55 5.59 -9.55
C SER A 53 -15.48 5.97 -11.03
N THR A 54 -14.41 6.66 -11.45
CA THR A 54 -14.16 7.01 -12.86
C THR A 54 -14.04 5.77 -13.74
N ALA A 55 -13.37 4.71 -13.25
CA ALA A 55 -13.30 3.42 -13.94
C ALA A 55 -14.69 2.81 -14.18
N ARG A 56 -15.54 2.77 -13.14
CA ARG A 56 -16.92 2.26 -13.25
C ARG A 56 -17.78 3.09 -14.18
N ILE A 57 -17.65 4.42 -14.16
CA ILE A 57 -18.37 5.30 -15.07
C ILE A 57 -17.95 5.01 -16.52
N LEU A 58 -16.65 4.91 -16.80
CA LEU A 58 -16.16 4.56 -18.13
C LEU A 58 -16.71 3.20 -18.58
N ALA A 59 -16.63 2.18 -17.72
CA ALA A 59 -17.16 0.84 -18.00
C ALA A 59 -18.66 0.87 -18.35
N LYS A 60 -19.44 1.66 -17.60
CA LYS A 60 -20.88 1.86 -17.79
C LYS A 60 -21.19 2.59 -19.10
N VAL A 61 -20.45 3.64 -19.44
CA VAL A 61 -20.63 4.40 -20.68
C VAL A 61 -20.40 3.51 -21.89
N LEU A 62 -19.33 2.70 -21.88
CA LEU A 62 -18.95 1.83 -22.99
C LEU A 62 -19.95 0.70 -23.26
N ASN A 63 -20.72 0.31 -22.24
CA ASN A 63 -21.76 -0.71 -22.33
C ASN A 63 -23.18 -0.15 -22.33
N CYS A 64 -23.35 1.17 -22.39
CA CYS A 64 -24.66 1.80 -22.45
C CYS A 64 -25.39 1.39 -23.74
N LEU A 65 -26.64 0.94 -23.62
CA LEU A 65 -27.46 0.52 -24.75
C LEU A 65 -28.03 1.73 -25.50
N GLU A 66 -28.36 2.78 -24.76
CA GLU A 66 -29.01 4.00 -25.28
C GLU A 66 -28.14 5.24 -24.97
N PRO A 67 -26.91 5.33 -25.51
CA PRO A 67 -26.02 6.44 -25.16
C PRO A 67 -26.59 7.79 -25.68
N PRO A 68 -26.58 8.85 -24.86
CA PRO A 68 -27.05 10.19 -25.23
C PRO A 68 -26.15 10.92 -26.24
N GLY A 69 -24.96 10.37 -26.58
CA GLY A 69 -24.04 10.93 -27.57
C GLY A 69 -23.09 12.03 -27.07
N ASN A 70 -23.17 12.42 -25.79
CA ASN A 70 -22.31 13.45 -25.16
C ASN A 70 -21.18 12.87 -24.29
N GLY A 71 -20.88 11.57 -24.46
CA GLY A 71 -19.88 10.83 -23.68
C GLY A 71 -20.32 10.41 -22.28
N GLU A 72 -21.60 10.59 -21.92
CA GLU A 72 -22.17 10.18 -20.63
C GLU A 72 -22.98 8.88 -20.75
N PRO A 73 -23.20 8.13 -19.64
CA PRO A 73 -24.15 7.03 -19.63
C PRO A 73 -25.59 7.56 -19.52
N CYS A 74 -26.59 6.86 -20.07
CA CYS A 74 -27.99 7.30 -19.93
C CYS A 74 -28.54 7.10 -18.51
N GLY A 75 -27.99 6.16 -17.75
CA GLY A 75 -28.39 5.87 -16.38
C GLY A 75 -29.69 5.07 -16.22
N SER A 76 -30.48 4.88 -17.28
CA SER A 76 -31.80 4.24 -17.21
C SER A 76 -31.92 2.89 -17.92
N CYS A 77 -31.05 2.58 -18.89
CA CYS A 77 -31.12 1.29 -19.60
C CYS A 77 -30.68 0.11 -18.72
N ASP A 78 -31.11 -1.11 -19.07
CA ASP A 78 -30.84 -2.34 -18.31
C ASP A 78 -29.35 -2.52 -17.99
N SER A 79 -28.48 -2.23 -18.98
CA SER A 79 -27.02 -2.25 -18.78
C SER A 79 -26.60 -1.23 -17.71
N CYS A 80 -27.00 0.03 -17.83
CA CYS A 80 -26.63 1.06 -16.84
C CYS A 80 -27.08 0.69 -15.42
N VAL A 81 -28.28 0.13 -15.26
CA VAL A 81 -28.81 -0.33 -13.98
C VAL A 81 -28.03 -1.54 -13.44
N ALA A 82 -27.65 -2.49 -14.30
CA ALA A 82 -26.82 -3.64 -13.92
C ALA A 82 -25.42 -3.21 -13.45
N PHE A 83 -24.79 -2.24 -14.14
CA PHE A 83 -23.51 -1.67 -13.72
C PHE A 83 -23.62 -0.93 -12.38
N GLU A 84 -24.68 -0.15 -12.17
CA GLU A 84 -24.89 0.60 -10.93
C GLU A 84 -25.16 -0.31 -9.72
N SER A 85 -25.91 -1.39 -9.92
CA SER A 85 -26.20 -2.39 -8.89
C SER A 85 -25.05 -3.38 -8.64
N GLY A 86 -23.98 -3.35 -9.45
CA GLY A 86 -22.85 -4.26 -9.34
C GLY A 86 -23.11 -5.68 -9.87
N ASN A 87 -24.20 -5.88 -10.61
CA ASN A 87 -24.64 -7.18 -11.15
C ASN A 87 -24.29 -7.37 -12.64
N SER A 88 -23.55 -6.43 -13.23
CA SER A 88 -23.12 -6.54 -14.63
C SER A 88 -22.13 -7.67 -14.82
N MET A 89 -22.46 -8.64 -15.67
CA MET A 89 -21.54 -9.71 -16.08
C MET A 89 -20.40 -9.19 -16.96
N ASP A 90 -20.52 -7.97 -17.50
CA ASP A 90 -19.53 -7.35 -18.37
C ASP A 90 -18.45 -6.58 -17.59
N LEU A 91 -18.57 -6.48 -16.26
CA LEU A 91 -17.59 -5.86 -15.39
C LEU A 91 -17.02 -6.87 -14.41
N VAL A 92 -15.73 -7.16 -14.53
CA VAL A 92 -15.00 -7.99 -13.58
C VAL A 92 -14.08 -7.08 -12.77
N GLU A 93 -14.43 -6.87 -11.51
CA GLU A 93 -13.61 -6.09 -10.57
C GLU A 93 -12.77 -7.02 -9.71
N LEU A 94 -11.46 -6.77 -9.65
CA LEU A 94 -10.57 -7.46 -8.73
C LEU A 94 -9.74 -6.47 -7.93
N ASP A 95 -9.67 -6.72 -6.64
CA ASP A 95 -8.71 -6.06 -5.76
C ASP A 95 -7.40 -6.83 -5.75
N ALA A 96 -6.34 -6.24 -6.32
CA ALA A 96 -5.03 -6.85 -6.38
C ALA A 96 -4.39 -7.01 -5.00
N ALA A 97 -4.84 -6.29 -3.96
CA ALA A 97 -4.38 -6.53 -2.59
C ALA A 97 -4.81 -7.91 -2.08
N SER A 98 -6.01 -8.36 -2.46
CA SER A 98 -6.59 -9.66 -2.06
C SER A 98 -6.29 -10.77 -3.07
N HIS A 99 -6.07 -10.42 -4.34
CA HIS A 99 -5.87 -11.36 -5.44
C HIS A 99 -4.56 -11.10 -6.21
N ASN A 100 -3.42 -11.05 -5.50
CA ASN A 100 -2.10 -10.71 -6.08
C ASN A 100 -1.39 -11.84 -6.84
N GLY A 101 -1.93 -13.06 -6.83
CA GLY A 101 -1.30 -14.27 -7.35
C GLY A 101 -1.38 -14.42 -8.87
N VAL A 102 -0.40 -15.12 -9.45
CA VAL A 102 -0.29 -15.36 -10.91
C VAL A 102 -1.49 -16.14 -11.45
N ASN A 103 -2.01 -17.10 -10.67
CA ASN A 103 -3.09 -17.97 -11.11
C ASN A 103 -4.37 -17.17 -11.40
N HIS A 104 -4.75 -16.25 -10.51
CA HIS A 104 -5.90 -15.37 -10.73
C HIS A 104 -5.76 -14.54 -12.01
N ILE A 105 -4.57 -13.98 -12.27
CA ILE A 105 -4.34 -13.24 -13.52
C ILE A 105 -4.43 -14.17 -14.73
N ARG A 106 -3.90 -15.39 -14.65
CA ARG A 106 -4.04 -16.36 -15.75
C ARG A 106 -5.51 -16.69 -16.04
N ASP A 107 -6.30 -16.92 -15.00
CA ASP A 107 -7.73 -17.20 -15.14
C ASP A 107 -8.48 -16.04 -15.79
N ILE A 108 -8.12 -14.80 -15.44
CA ILE A 108 -8.63 -13.58 -16.09
C ILE A 108 -8.23 -13.56 -17.57
N THR A 109 -6.95 -13.76 -17.88
CA THR A 109 -6.48 -13.70 -19.28
C THR A 109 -7.10 -14.79 -20.14
N ALA A 110 -7.33 -15.98 -19.58
CA ALA A 110 -8.03 -17.06 -20.27
C ALA A 110 -9.52 -16.71 -20.47
N SER A 111 -10.17 -16.16 -19.45
CA SER A 111 -11.57 -15.74 -19.53
C SER A 111 -11.79 -14.54 -20.46
N ALA A 112 -10.79 -13.68 -20.62
CA ALA A 112 -10.85 -12.51 -21.49
C ALA A 112 -10.98 -12.91 -22.97
N ALA A 113 -10.50 -14.09 -23.35
CA ALA A 113 -10.69 -14.63 -24.70
C ALA A 113 -12.15 -15.02 -25.01
N LEU A 114 -13.00 -15.15 -23.98
CA LEU A 114 -14.41 -15.48 -24.13
C LEU A 114 -15.24 -14.21 -24.43
N GLY A 115 -16.33 -14.37 -25.18
CA GLY A 115 -17.24 -13.28 -25.53
C GLY A 115 -17.97 -12.67 -24.32
N SER A 116 -18.47 -11.45 -24.48
CA SER A 116 -19.29 -10.75 -23.49
C SER A 116 -20.78 -10.77 -23.87
N PRO A 117 -21.71 -10.89 -22.91
CA PRO A 117 -23.12 -10.61 -23.15
C PRO A 117 -23.39 -9.17 -23.61
N GLY A 118 -22.61 -8.20 -23.10
CA GLY A 118 -22.67 -6.79 -23.50
C GLY A 118 -21.72 -6.42 -24.64
N LYS A 119 -21.55 -5.11 -24.86
CA LYS A 119 -20.72 -4.55 -25.95
C LYS A 119 -19.24 -4.79 -25.73
N ARG A 120 -18.77 -4.63 -24.49
CA ARG A 120 -17.35 -4.72 -24.11
C ARG A 120 -17.23 -5.42 -22.76
N LYS A 121 -16.29 -6.36 -22.66
CA LYS A 121 -15.86 -6.95 -21.39
C LYS A 121 -14.82 -6.05 -20.72
N ILE A 122 -15.10 -5.60 -19.51
CA ILE A 122 -14.24 -4.68 -18.76
C ILE A 122 -13.59 -5.42 -17.58
N TYR A 123 -12.27 -5.37 -17.50
CA TYR A 123 -11.51 -5.85 -16.34
C TYR A 123 -10.97 -4.66 -15.55
N LEU A 124 -11.50 -4.44 -14.36
CA LEU A 124 -11.05 -3.41 -13.43
C LEU A 124 -10.14 -4.04 -12.37
N LEU A 125 -8.84 -3.74 -12.42
CA LEU A 125 -7.86 -4.20 -11.43
C LEU A 125 -7.51 -3.04 -10.50
N ASP A 126 -8.06 -3.05 -9.27
CA ASP A 126 -7.76 -2.03 -8.26
C ASP A 126 -6.47 -2.36 -7.50
N GLU A 127 -5.78 -1.32 -7.05
CA GLU A 127 -4.45 -1.37 -6.41
C GLU A 127 -3.42 -2.27 -7.13
N VAL A 128 -3.33 -2.17 -8.47
CA VAL A 128 -2.50 -3.05 -9.32
C VAL A 128 -1.01 -3.12 -8.92
N HIS A 129 -0.51 -2.12 -8.20
CA HIS A 129 0.84 -2.14 -7.64
C HIS A 129 1.08 -3.23 -6.57
N MET A 130 0.00 -3.84 -6.06
CA MET A 130 0.04 -4.95 -5.12
C MET A 130 0.17 -6.32 -5.80
N LEU A 131 0.07 -6.39 -7.14
CA LEU A 131 0.29 -7.63 -7.87
C LEU A 131 1.71 -8.15 -7.67
N SER A 132 1.83 -9.47 -7.54
CA SER A 132 3.16 -10.11 -7.58
C SER A 132 3.85 -9.85 -8.93
N ALA A 133 5.18 -9.88 -8.96
CA ALA A 133 5.94 -9.68 -10.19
C ALA A 133 5.55 -10.69 -11.29
N ALA A 134 5.31 -11.95 -10.91
CA ALA A 134 4.89 -12.97 -11.84
C ALA A 134 3.45 -12.75 -12.36
N ALA A 135 2.55 -12.20 -11.53
CA ALA A 135 1.20 -11.83 -11.94
C ALA A 135 1.22 -10.65 -12.92
N SER A 136 2.04 -9.64 -12.64
CA SER A 136 2.25 -8.49 -13.52
C SER A 136 2.77 -8.91 -14.90
N ASN A 137 3.73 -9.84 -14.95
CA ASN A 137 4.27 -10.37 -16.21
C ASN A 137 3.25 -11.21 -16.99
N ALA A 138 2.37 -11.96 -16.29
CA ALA A 138 1.32 -12.73 -16.93
C ALA A 138 0.29 -11.84 -17.66
N LEU A 139 0.09 -10.60 -17.19
CA LEU A 139 -0.82 -9.64 -17.79
C LEU A 139 -0.28 -9.01 -19.08
N LEU A 140 1.05 -8.98 -19.28
CA LEU A 140 1.70 -8.25 -20.37
C LEU A 140 1.25 -8.70 -21.76
N LYS A 141 1.18 -10.01 -22.00
CA LYS A 141 0.78 -10.54 -23.31
C LYS A 141 -0.62 -10.07 -23.70
N THR A 142 -1.55 -10.09 -22.74
CA THR A 142 -2.94 -9.69 -22.96
C THR A 142 -3.10 -8.18 -23.05
N LEU A 143 -2.22 -7.40 -22.41
CA LEU A 143 -2.19 -5.94 -22.59
C LEU A 143 -1.57 -5.52 -23.94
N GLU A 144 -0.66 -6.31 -24.51
CA GLU A 144 -0.09 -6.05 -25.84
C GLU A 144 -1.09 -6.31 -26.96
N GLU A 145 -1.77 -7.45 -26.88
CA GLU A 145 -2.70 -7.91 -27.91
C GLU A 145 -4.04 -8.31 -27.26
N PRO A 146 -4.80 -7.34 -26.70
CA PRO A 146 -6.10 -7.66 -26.11
C PRO A 146 -7.11 -8.01 -27.20
N PRO A 147 -8.08 -8.91 -26.91
CA PRO A 147 -9.23 -9.09 -27.77
C PRO A 147 -9.99 -7.77 -27.98
N GLU A 148 -10.57 -7.56 -29.18
CA GLU A 148 -11.20 -6.27 -29.55
C GLU A 148 -12.34 -5.83 -28.61
N HIS A 149 -13.06 -6.81 -28.03
CA HIS A 149 -14.16 -6.55 -27.10
C HIS A 149 -13.70 -6.35 -25.65
N VAL A 150 -12.40 -6.47 -25.35
CA VAL A 150 -11.87 -6.39 -23.98
C VAL A 150 -11.21 -5.04 -23.72
N ILE A 151 -11.50 -4.45 -22.56
CA ILE A 151 -10.81 -3.25 -22.08
C ILE A 151 -10.32 -3.49 -20.65
N PHE A 152 -9.05 -3.18 -20.40
CA PHE A 152 -8.46 -3.20 -19.07
C PHE A 152 -8.47 -1.81 -18.45
N ILE A 153 -8.90 -1.70 -17.20
CA ILE A 153 -8.78 -0.48 -16.40
C ILE A 153 -8.01 -0.84 -15.14
N LEU A 154 -6.79 -0.34 -15.03
CA LEU A 154 -5.91 -0.55 -13.89
C LEU A 154 -6.02 0.68 -12.99
N ALA A 155 -6.14 0.49 -11.68
CA ALA A 155 -6.10 1.59 -10.72
C ALA A 155 -4.94 1.39 -9.72
N THR A 156 -4.28 2.48 -9.34
CA THR A 156 -3.19 2.43 -8.35
C THR A 156 -3.06 3.74 -7.56
N THR A 157 -2.70 3.62 -6.29
CA THR A 157 -2.23 4.76 -5.49
C THR A 157 -0.74 5.07 -5.68
N ASP A 158 0.04 4.12 -6.20
CA ASP A 158 1.49 4.24 -6.38
C ASP A 158 1.89 3.83 -7.81
N PRO A 159 1.93 4.77 -8.77
CA PRO A 159 2.27 4.45 -10.16
C PRO A 159 3.73 4.04 -10.34
N GLN A 160 4.63 4.40 -9.42
CA GLN A 160 6.06 4.08 -9.53
C GLN A 160 6.34 2.60 -9.25
N LYS A 161 5.50 1.96 -8.43
CA LYS A 161 5.57 0.52 -8.19
C LYS A 161 4.99 -0.34 -9.31
N VAL A 162 4.26 0.25 -10.25
CA VAL A 162 3.75 -0.47 -11.43
C VAL A 162 4.87 -0.66 -12.44
N LEU A 163 4.99 -1.88 -13.00
CA LEU A 163 6.04 -2.19 -13.97
C LEU A 163 6.03 -1.19 -15.14
N PRO A 164 7.19 -0.63 -15.53
CA PRO A 164 7.28 0.27 -16.68
C PRO A 164 6.70 -0.31 -17.97
N THR A 165 6.77 -1.64 -18.15
CA THR A 165 6.21 -2.37 -19.29
C THR A 165 4.68 -2.36 -19.32
N ILE A 166 4.01 -2.37 -18.15
CA ILE A 166 2.56 -2.18 -18.07
C ILE A 166 2.24 -0.72 -18.40
N ARG A 167 2.93 0.23 -17.76
CA ARG A 167 2.70 1.67 -17.95
C ARG A 167 2.80 2.10 -19.41
N SER A 168 3.76 1.55 -20.15
CA SER A 168 3.96 1.90 -21.57
C SER A 168 2.87 1.36 -22.50
N ARG A 169 2.04 0.43 -22.04
CA ARG A 169 0.94 -0.20 -22.81
C ARG A 169 -0.44 0.30 -22.37
N THR A 170 -0.48 1.25 -21.43
CA THR A 170 -1.73 1.80 -20.89
C THR A 170 -1.80 3.29 -21.16
N GLN A 171 -3.00 3.80 -21.46
CA GLN A 171 -3.25 5.23 -21.39
C GLN A 171 -3.28 5.66 -19.92
N HIS A 172 -2.29 6.46 -19.53
CA HIS A 172 -2.13 6.92 -18.15
C HIS A 172 -3.01 8.15 -17.90
N VAL A 173 -3.88 8.06 -16.89
CA VAL A 173 -4.78 9.12 -16.41
C VAL A 173 -4.43 9.35 -14.93
N GLU A 174 -3.89 10.52 -14.62
CA GLU A 174 -3.45 10.86 -13.26
C GLU A 174 -4.47 11.77 -12.57
N LEU A 175 -5.19 11.22 -11.59
CA LEU A 175 -6.15 11.95 -10.78
C LEU A 175 -5.45 12.65 -9.62
N THR A 176 -5.78 13.92 -9.41
CA THR A 176 -5.16 14.77 -8.38
C THR A 176 -6.04 14.93 -7.14
N LEU A 177 -5.48 15.46 -6.05
CA LEU A 177 -6.27 15.84 -4.88
C LEU A 177 -7.21 16.99 -5.21
N VAL A 178 -8.41 16.96 -4.63
CA VAL A 178 -9.42 17.99 -4.86
C VAL A 178 -9.10 19.23 -4.00
N PRO A 179 -9.12 20.45 -4.57
CA PRO A 179 -8.92 21.67 -3.80
C PRO A 179 -9.94 21.84 -2.67
N ALA A 180 -9.52 22.44 -1.56
CA ALA A 180 -10.35 22.62 -0.37
C ALA A 180 -11.65 23.40 -0.65
N GLY A 181 -11.59 24.45 -1.48
CA GLY A 181 -12.77 25.22 -1.88
C GLY A 181 -13.82 24.36 -2.58
N LEU A 182 -13.39 23.54 -3.56
CA LEU A 182 -14.28 22.65 -4.30
C LEU A 182 -14.83 21.51 -3.41
N LEU A 183 -14.02 20.97 -2.50
CA LEU A 183 -14.52 20.02 -1.49
C LEU A 183 -15.56 20.64 -0.57
N SER A 184 -15.37 21.89 -0.16
CA SER A 184 -16.30 22.61 0.72
C SER A 184 -17.66 22.81 0.04
N GLU A 185 -17.66 23.21 -1.23
CA GLU A 185 -18.88 23.30 -2.05
C GLU A 185 -19.56 21.94 -2.18
N HIS A 186 -18.80 20.90 -2.51
CA HIS A 186 -19.33 19.55 -2.65
C HIS A 186 -19.94 18.98 -1.36
N VAL A 187 -19.32 19.26 -0.20
CA VAL A 187 -19.86 18.86 1.11
C VAL A 187 -21.19 19.54 1.37
N LYS A 188 -21.33 20.84 1.05
CA LYS A 188 -22.59 21.58 1.18
C LYS A 188 -23.68 20.99 0.29
N GLU A 189 -23.36 20.73 -0.98
CA GLU A 189 -24.29 20.07 -1.92
C GLU A 189 -24.75 18.69 -1.42
N ILE A 190 -23.84 17.88 -0.89
CA ILE A 190 -24.19 16.55 -0.34
C ILE A 190 -25.04 16.70 0.92
N ALA A 191 -24.73 17.65 1.79
CA ALA A 191 -25.51 17.89 3.00
C ALA A 191 -26.96 18.28 2.65
N GLU A 192 -27.14 19.17 1.68
CA GLU A 192 -28.48 19.53 1.17
C GLU A 192 -29.22 18.32 0.60
N ARG A 193 -28.58 17.53 -0.27
CA ARG A 193 -29.18 16.32 -0.87
C ARG A 193 -29.44 15.20 0.14
N ALA A 194 -28.69 15.17 1.23
CA ALA A 194 -28.84 14.23 2.32
C ALA A 194 -29.81 14.73 3.40
N GLU A 195 -30.35 15.95 3.27
CA GLU A 195 -31.21 16.62 4.25
C GLU A 195 -30.54 16.77 5.63
N LEU A 196 -29.23 17.04 5.63
CA LEU A 196 -28.42 17.24 6.82
C LEU A 196 -28.28 18.72 7.15
N GLN A 197 -28.51 19.07 8.41
CA GLN A 197 -28.21 20.40 8.94
C GLN A 197 -26.76 20.40 9.44
N ILE A 198 -25.89 21.15 8.77
CA ILE A 198 -24.47 21.26 9.15
C ILE A 198 -24.04 22.72 9.22
N ASP A 199 -23.24 23.04 10.22
CA ASP A 199 -22.62 24.36 10.37
C ASP A 199 -21.36 24.49 9.50
N VAL A 200 -20.93 25.73 9.24
CA VAL A 200 -19.70 26.02 8.47
C VAL A 200 -18.48 25.38 9.13
N THR A 201 -18.43 25.36 10.46
CA THR A 201 -17.34 24.74 11.24
C THR A 201 -17.22 23.24 10.97
N VAL A 202 -18.35 22.54 10.74
CA VAL A 202 -18.35 21.12 10.37
C VAL A 202 -17.76 20.93 8.98
N VAL A 203 -18.13 21.80 8.02
CA VAL A 203 -17.59 21.76 6.65
C VAL A 203 -16.07 21.92 6.68
N ASP A 204 -15.58 22.94 7.38
CA ASP A 204 -14.14 23.23 7.49
C ASP A 204 -13.40 22.04 8.12
N TYR A 205 -13.95 21.49 9.21
CA TYR A 205 -13.38 20.33 9.90
C TYR A 205 -13.26 19.09 8.99
N VAL A 206 -14.32 18.73 8.24
CA VAL A 206 -14.29 17.53 7.40
C VAL A 206 -13.43 17.71 6.16
N VAL A 207 -13.38 18.92 5.60
CA VAL A 207 -12.50 19.26 4.46
C VAL A 207 -11.04 19.21 4.89
N GLU A 208 -10.72 19.74 6.07
CA GLU A 208 -9.39 19.63 6.65
C GLU A 208 -9.01 18.16 6.83
N ARG A 209 -9.88 17.37 7.47
CA ARG A 209 -9.65 15.94 7.73
C ARG A 209 -9.55 15.09 6.46
N GLY A 210 -10.28 15.47 5.41
CA GLY A 210 -10.25 14.81 4.12
C GLY A 210 -8.99 15.10 3.30
N ALA A 211 -8.31 16.23 3.53
CA ALA A 211 -7.03 16.58 2.91
C ALA A 211 -6.99 16.39 1.37
N GLY A 212 -8.09 16.71 0.68
CA GLY A 212 -8.21 16.56 -0.78
C GLY A 212 -8.80 15.22 -1.26
N SER A 213 -9.02 14.25 -0.35
CA SER A 213 -9.72 12.99 -0.62
C SER A 213 -11.22 13.15 -0.41
N VAL A 214 -12.01 13.01 -1.49
CA VAL A 214 -13.47 13.09 -1.43
C VAL A 214 -14.03 11.99 -0.51
N ARG A 215 -13.49 10.78 -0.64
CA ARG A 215 -13.92 9.62 0.16
C ARG A 215 -13.71 9.86 1.65
N ASP A 216 -12.56 10.38 2.04
CA ASP A 216 -12.23 10.58 3.46
C ASP A 216 -12.99 11.79 4.03
N THR A 217 -13.19 12.84 3.22
CA THR A 217 -14.06 13.98 3.57
C THR A 217 -15.48 13.51 3.90
N LEU A 218 -16.11 12.73 3.02
CA LEU A 218 -17.46 12.23 3.24
C LEU A 218 -17.55 11.19 4.35
N SER A 219 -16.48 10.44 4.60
CA SER A 219 -16.42 9.52 5.75
C SER A 219 -16.31 10.28 7.07
N ALA A 220 -15.56 11.38 7.10
CA ALA A 220 -15.49 12.28 8.25
C ALA A 220 -16.84 12.96 8.51
N LEU A 221 -17.54 13.39 7.46
CA LEU A 221 -18.89 13.95 7.56
C LEU A 221 -19.88 12.93 8.16
N ASP A 222 -19.84 11.68 7.69
CA ASP A 222 -20.66 10.58 8.20
C ASP A 222 -20.46 10.38 9.72
N GLN A 223 -19.19 10.44 10.17
CA GLN A 223 -18.81 10.33 11.57
C GLN A 223 -19.32 11.50 12.41
N VAL A 224 -19.12 12.73 11.95
CA VAL A 224 -19.55 13.96 12.66
C VAL A 224 -21.07 14.00 12.81
N VAL A 225 -21.80 13.67 11.75
CA VAL A 225 -23.27 13.63 11.76
C VAL A 225 -23.77 12.55 12.72
N THR A 226 -23.17 11.36 12.69
CA THR A 226 -23.55 10.25 13.59
C THR A 226 -23.23 10.58 15.04
N ALA A 227 -22.13 11.29 15.30
CA ALA A 227 -21.73 11.72 16.64
C ALA A 227 -22.55 12.90 17.18
N GLY A 228 -23.34 13.58 16.34
CA GLY A 228 -24.13 14.75 16.73
C GLY A 228 -23.33 16.05 16.84
N GLY A 229 -22.14 16.12 16.23
CA GLY A 229 -21.26 17.28 16.28
C GLY A 229 -19.81 16.93 15.98
N ILE A 230 -18.98 17.97 15.81
CA ILE A 230 -17.53 17.78 15.75
C ILE A 230 -17.13 17.15 17.08
N PRO A 231 -16.48 15.99 17.09
CA PRO A 231 -16.21 15.33 18.35
C PRO A 231 -15.28 16.21 19.18
N GLU A 232 -15.69 16.50 20.42
CA GLU A 232 -15.02 17.35 21.41
C GLU A 232 -13.71 16.71 21.90
N HIS A 233 -12.77 16.47 21.00
CA HIS A 233 -11.45 16.00 21.40
C HIS A 233 -10.67 17.21 21.90
N SER A 234 -10.77 17.45 23.20
CA SER A 234 -9.98 18.40 23.98
C SER A 234 -8.51 17.96 24.10
N GLY A 235 -7.93 17.48 22.99
CA GLY A 235 -6.54 17.09 22.82
C GLY A 235 -5.95 17.96 21.72
N SER A 236 -5.38 19.09 22.12
CA SER A 236 -5.11 20.17 21.19
C SER A 236 -3.79 19.88 20.45
N THR A 237 -3.91 19.58 19.16
CA THR A 237 -2.78 19.70 18.23
C THR A 237 -2.11 21.06 18.44
N ASP A 238 -2.88 22.13 18.70
CA ASP A 238 -2.34 23.44 19.04
C ASP A 238 -1.56 23.45 20.37
N ALA A 239 -2.01 22.76 21.43
CA ALA A 239 -1.24 22.65 22.67
C ALA A 239 0.11 21.93 22.47
N LEU A 240 0.14 20.88 21.64
CA LEU A 240 1.40 20.23 21.27
C LEU A 240 2.30 21.17 20.45
N ILE A 241 1.72 21.94 19.53
CA ILE A 241 2.46 22.96 18.74
C ILE A 241 2.99 24.07 19.64
N GLU A 242 2.19 24.55 20.60
CA GLU A 242 2.59 25.56 21.58
C GLU A 242 3.73 25.05 22.46
N ALA A 243 3.63 23.82 22.97
CA ALA A 243 4.71 23.20 23.74
C ALA A 243 5.99 23.04 22.91
N ILE A 244 5.87 22.66 21.62
CA ILE A 244 7.02 22.65 20.70
C ILE A 244 7.58 24.05 20.51
N ALA A 245 6.73 25.08 20.38
CA ALA A 245 7.17 26.45 20.21
C ALA A 245 7.91 27.01 21.43
N ASP A 246 7.47 26.65 22.62
CA ASP A 246 8.05 27.07 23.89
C ASP A 246 9.19 26.16 24.36
N GLN A 247 9.49 25.09 23.61
CA GLN A 247 10.48 24.06 23.97
C GLN A 247 10.18 23.38 25.30
N ASP A 248 8.90 23.17 25.60
CA ASP A 248 8.42 22.53 26.81
C ASP A 248 8.15 21.04 26.57
N LEU A 249 9.11 20.18 26.96
CA LEU A 249 8.95 18.73 26.87
C LEU A 249 7.79 18.22 27.74
N THR A 250 7.61 18.77 28.94
CA THR A 250 6.56 18.32 29.85
C THR A 250 5.19 18.68 29.29
N GLY A 251 5.03 19.91 28.78
CA GLY A 251 3.84 20.34 28.06
C GLY A 251 3.55 19.46 26.84
N ALA A 252 4.57 19.12 26.04
CA ALA A 252 4.40 18.29 24.84
C ALA A 252 3.91 16.87 25.18
N LEU A 253 4.55 16.21 26.17
CA LEU A 253 4.13 14.88 26.62
C LEU A 253 2.74 14.89 27.27
N THR A 254 2.41 15.96 28.01
CA THR A 254 1.07 16.12 28.60
C THR A 254 0.01 16.29 27.51
N ALA A 255 0.29 17.07 26.47
CA ALA A 255 -0.61 17.24 25.33
C ALA A 255 -0.84 15.91 24.59
N ILE A 256 0.21 15.11 24.38
CA ILE A 256 0.08 13.77 23.78
C ILE A 256 -0.80 12.87 24.67
N ALA A 257 -0.47 12.76 25.95
CA ALA A 257 -1.20 11.91 26.89
C ALA A 257 -2.69 12.27 26.95
N ALA A 258 -3.03 13.55 27.11
CA ALA A 258 -4.41 14.02 27.16
C ALA A 258 -5.17 13.73 25.85
N THR A 259 -4.49 13.85 24.69
CA THR A 259 -5.10 13.60 23.38
C THR A 259 -5.36 12.10 23.16
N VAL A 260 -4.45 11.24 23.60
CA VAL A 260 -4.63 9.78 23.52
C VAL A 260 -5.66 9.30 24.53
N GLU A 261 -5.71 9.87 25.74
CA GLU A 261 -6.74 9.58 26.75
C GLU A 261 -8.13 9.98 26.24
N ALA A 262 -8.22 11.05 25.43
CA ALA A 262 -9.43 11.43 24.71
C ALA A 262 -9.79 10.49 23.54
N GLY A 263 -9.00 9.45 23.27
CA GLY A 263 -9.27 8.43 22.26
C GLY A 263 -8.75 8.74 20.85
N VAL A 264 -7.93 9.79 20.68
CA VAL A 264 -7.32 10.11 19.38
C VAL A 264 -6.14 9.18 19.11
N ASP A 265 -6.08 8.60 17.90
CA ASP A 265 -4.95 7.78 17.46
C ASP A 265 -3.65 8.63 17.43
N PRO A 266 -2.55 8.20 18.07
CA PRO A 266 -1.27 8.93 18.06
C PRO A 266 -0.73 9.23 16.65
N ARG A 267 -1.03 8.39 15.66
CA ARG A 267 -0.65 8.60 14.26
C ARG A 267 -1.43 9.77 13.65
N ASP A 268 -2.71 9.89 13.96
CA ASP A 268 -3.54 11.02 13.54
C ASP A 268 -3.03 12.31 14.19
N LEU A 269 -2.73 12.28 15.50
CA LEU A 269 -2.12 13.43 16.19
C LEU A 269 -0.79 13.84 15.56
N ALA A 270 0.12 12.89 15.31
CA ALA A 270 1.40 13.17 14.68
C ALA A 270 1.23 13.74 13.26
N TYR A 271 0.27 13.23 12.49
CA TYR A 271 -0.04 13.71 11.14
C TYR A 271 -0.56 15.16 11.16
N ARG A 272 -1.54 15.46 12.02
CA ARG A 272 -2.09 16.81 12.20
C ARG A 272 -1.02 17.80 12.67
N THR A 273 -0.20 17.39 13.64
CA THR A 273 0.92 18.20 14.15
C THR A 273 1.92 18.52 13.04
N THR A 274 2.28 17.52 12.23
CA THR A 274 3.19 17.72 11.08
C THR A 274 2.62 18.72 10.08
N ARG A 275 1.32 18.63 9.77
CA ARG A 275 0.65 19.57 8.87
C ARG A 275 0.66 20.99 9.44
N LYS A 276 0.28 21.16 10.70
CA LYS A 276 0.26 22.48 11.37
C LYS A 276 1.66 23.08 11.46
N LEU A 277 2.70 22.30 11.76
CA LEU A 277 4.10 22.78 11.74
C LEU A 277 4.53 23.27 10.36
N ARG A 278 4.11 22.58 9.29
CA ARG A 278 4.37 23.01 7.91
C ARG A 278 3.69 24.34 7.63
N ASP A 279 2.45 24.51 8.08
CA ASP A 279 1.71 25.75 7.88
C ASP A 279 2.33 26.91 8.69
N VAL A 280 2.81 26.65 9.92
CA VAL A 280 3.63 27.60 10.71
C VAL A 280 4.92 27.95 9.97
N PHE A 281 5.62 26.96 9.38
CA PHE A 281 6.86 27.19 8.64
C PHE A 281 6.63 28.10 7.42
N LEU A 282 5.58 27.83 6.64
CA LEU A 282 5.23 28.60 5.44
C LEU A 282 4.75 30.02 5.81
N ALA A 283 3.92 30.16 6.85
CA ALA A 283 3.50 31.46 7.36
C ALA A 283 4.70 32.31 7.81
N GLY A 284 5.68 31.71 8.50
CA GLY A 284 6.93 32.37 8.87
C GLY A 284 7.80 32.80 7.68
N ALA A 285 7.62 32.18 6.52
CA ALA A 285 8.27 32.56 5.27
C ALA A 285 7.45 33.57 4.44
N GLY A 286 6.25 33.96 4.89
CA GLY A 286 5.33 34.82 4.15
C GLY A 286 4.65 34.13 2.96
N VAL A 287 4.60 32.80 2.95
CA VAL A 287 3.99 32.00 1.88
C VAL A 287 2.66 31.43 2.39
N SER A 288 1.55 31.73 1.71
CA SER A 288 0.28 31.03 1.96
C SER A 288 0.27 29.70 1.21
N SER A 289 -0.08 28.61 1.90
CA SER A 289 -0.14 27.27 1.32
C SER A 289 -1.42 27.01 0.49
N GLY A 290 -2.22 28.04 0.20
CA GLY A 290 -3.53 27.91 -0.44
C GLY A 290 -4.58 27.17 0.41
N GLN A 291 -4.17 26.60 1.54
CA GLN A 291 -5.00 25.95 2.55
C GLN A 291 -5.13 26.78 3.83
N ILE A 292 -4.30 27.80 4.02
CA ILE A 292 -4.33 28.73 5.17
C ILE A 292 -5.24 29.89 4.80
N THR A 293 -6.25 30.15 5.61
CA THR A 293 -7.11 31.33 5.46
C THR A 293 -6.35 32.61 5.84
N ASP A 294 -6.77 33.76 5.28
CA ASP A 294 -6.17 35.06 5.63
C ASP A 294 -6.31 35.39 7.13
N GLU A 295 -7.30 34.80 7.80
CA GLU A 295 -7.58 34.97 9.23
C GLU A 295 -6.64 34.16 10.14
N GLU A 296 -6.21 32.98 9.69
CA GLU A 296 -5.27 32.11 10.42
C GLU A 296 -3.81 32.55 10.25
N LEU A 297 -3.50 33.23 9.14
CA LEU A 297 -2.13 33.60 8.78
C LEU A 297 -1.41 34.43 9.85
N PRO A 298 -2.04 35.44 10.51
CA PRO A 298 -1.41 36.17 11.62
C PRO A 298 -1.10 35.30 12.84
N GLN A 299 -1.99 34.34 13.17
CA GLN A 299 -1.81 33.44 14.31
C GLN A 299 -0.63 32.48 14.07
N LEU A 300 -0.57 31.88 12.87
CA LEU A 300 0.51 31.00 12.45
C LEU A 300 1.85 31.75 12.35
N ALA A 301 1.85 32.99 11.87
CA ALA A 301 3.04 33.83 11.85
C ALA A 301 3.53 34.17 13.28
N GLY A 302 2.61 34.37 14.22
CA GLY A 302 2.91 34.52 15.64
C GLY A 302 3.64 33.30 16.22
N LEU A 303 3.12 32.09 15.98
CA LEU A 303 3.80 30.84 16.35
C LEU A 303 5.17 30.70 15.67
N ALA A 304 5.27 31.05 14.38
CA ALA A 304 6.52 31.00 13.64
C ALA A 304 7.57 31.96 14.19
N SER A 305 7.18 33.06 14.84
CA SER A 305 8.09 34.00 15.47
C SER A 305 8.66 33.51 16.81
N ARG A 306 7.88 32.69 17.55
CA ARG A 306 8.30 32.03 18.79
C ARG A 306 9.20 30.82 18.50
N MET A 307 8.95 30.14 17.38
CA MET A 307 9.75 29.01 16.91
C MET A 307 10.99 29.46 16.14
N THR A 308 12.16 28.90 16.45
CA THR A 308 13.29 29.05 15.52
C THR A 308 13.05 28.23 14.26
N ARG A 309 13.49 28.73 13.09
CA ARG A 309 13.44 27.97 11.82
C ARG A 309 14.09 26.59 11.94
N ALA A 310 15.21 26.50 12.67
CA ALA A 310 15.91 25.24 12.92
C ALA A 310 15.06 24.26 13.73
N LEU A 311 14.34 24.74 14.76
CA LEU A 311 13.45 23.90 15.55
C LEU A 311 12.28 23.37 14.71
N ASN A 312 11.61 24.22 13.94
CA ASN A 312 10.49 23.80 13.09
C ASN A 312 10.94 22.74 12.07
N VAL A 313 12.05 22.96 11.36
CA VAL A 313 12.60 21.97 10.41
C VAL A 313 12.94 20.65 11.09
N ARG A 314 13.59 20.66 12.26
CA ARG A 314 13.88 19.44 13.01
C ARG A 314 12.62 18.71 13.45
N ALA A 315 11.59 19.44 13.89
CA ALA A 315 10.30 18.86 14.26
C ALA A 315 9.62 18.19 13.06
N LEU A 316 9.59 18.86 11.90
CA LEU A 316 9.06 18.32 10.65
C LEU A 316 9.80 17.07 10.18
N GLU A 317 11.14 17.09 10.18
CA GLU A 317 11.94 15.92 9.80
C GLU A 317 11.72 14.73 10.74
N LEU A 318 11.68 14.98 12.05
CA LEU A 318 11.53 13.94 13.05
C LEU A 318 10.13 13.33 13.00
N LEU A 319 9.09 14.15 12.96
CA LEU A 319 7.70 13.70 12.82
C LEU A 319 7.48 12.97 11.49
N GLY A 320 8.09 13.44 10.40
CA GLY A 320 8.06 12.76 9.11
C GLY A 320 8.65 11.34 9.18
N ARG A 321 9.76 11.15 9.90
CA ARG A 321 10.35 9.82 10.14
C ARG A 321 9.44 8.96 11.02
N VAL A 322 8.99 9.48 12.16
CA VAL A 322 8.20 8.66 13.09
C VAL A 322 6.82 8.28 12.56
N LEU A 323 6.21 9.09 11.67
CA LEU A 323 4.99 8.69 10.96
C LEU A 323 5.20 7.42 10.11
N VAL A 324 6.41 7.21 9.58
CA VAL A 324 6.76 5.97 8.89
C VAL A 324 6.93 4.82 9.89
N ASP A 325 7.71 5.04 10.95
CA ASP A 325 8.02 4.03 11.97
C ASP A 325 6.76 3.54 12.69
N MET A 326 5.84 4.45 13.00
CA MET A 326 4.57 4.15 13.66
C MET A 326 3.72 3.14 12.88
N ARG A 327 3.83 3.05 11.55
CA ARG A 327 3.04 2.09 10.74
C ARG A 327 3.31 0.64 11.11
N GLN A 328 4.51 0.35 11.59
CA GLN A 328 4.95 -1.01 11.96
C GLN A 328 5.15 -1.16 13.48
N SER A 329 4.97 -0.09 14.26
CA SER A 329 5.09 -0.14 15.71
C SER A 329 3.84 -0.72 16.38
N PRO A 330 3.98 -1.65 17.34
CA PRO A 330 2.87 -2.11 18.17
C PRO A 330 2.37 -1.03 19.14
N ASP A 331 3.23 -0.08 19.52
CA ASP A 331 2.87 1.07 20.35
C ASP A 331 3.26 2.38 19.61
N PRO A 332 2.31 3.02 18.92
CA PRO A 332 2.55 4.30 18.24
C PRO A 332 2.77 5.47 19.19
N GLN A 333 2.21 5.43 20.40
CA GLN A 333 2.35 6.51 21.38
C GLN A 333 3.79 6.61 21.87
N LEU A 334 4.38 5.47 22.26
CA LEU A 334 5.79 5.43 22.68
C LEU A 334 6.73 6.01 21.61
N VAL A 335 6.46 5.75 20.33
CA VAL A 335 7.24 6.29 19.22
C VAL A 335 7.12 7.82 19.15
N LEU A 336 5.92 8.38 19.40
CA LEU A 336 5.70 9.82 19.44
C LEU A 336 6.38 10.49 20.64
N ASP A 337 6.27 9.87 21.82
CA ASP A 337 6.87 10.38 23.05
C ASP A 337 8.40 10.44 22.92
N LEU A 338 9.01 9.37 22.40
CA LEU A 338 10.44 9.34 22.11
C LEU A 338 10.85 10.37 21.05
N ALA A 339 9.96 10.70 20.10
CA ALA A 339 10.19 11.79 19.15
C ALA A 339 10.28 13.13 19.89
N MET A 340 9.35 13.44 20.79
CA MET A 340 9.40 14.69 21.56
C MET A 340 10.67 14.77 22.41
N VAL A 341 11.04 13.69 23.10
CA VAL A 341 12.30 13.64 23.87
C VAL A 341 13.51 13.92 22.98
N ARG A 342 13.58 13.32 21.79
CA ARG A 342 14.69 13.56 20.83
C ARG A 342 14.68 14.96 20.24
N LEU A 343 13.51 15.57 20.07
CA LEU A 343 13.37 16.91 19.52
C LEU A 343 13.96 17.97 20.45
N PHE A 344 13.76 17.79 21.76
CA PHE A 344 14.25 18.70 22.80
C PHE A 344 15.60 18.28 23.40
N ALA A 345 16.11 17.10 23.06
CA ALA A 345 17.47 16.74 23.40
C ALA A 345 18.45 17.71 22.72
N GLU A 346 19.40 18.24 23.49
CA GLU A 346 20.50 19.00 22.89
C GLU A 346 21.19 18.10 21.85
N PRO A 347 21.54 18.63 20.67
CA PRO A 347 22.37 17.89 19.74
C PRO A 347 23.67 17.59 20.49
N THR A 348 23.83 16.34 20.92
CA THR A 348 25.10 15.90 21.47
C THR A 348 26.08 16.11 20.33
N GLU A 349 26.95 17.10 20.45
CA GLU A 349 28.15 17.15 19.65
C GLU A 349 28.80 15.80 19.90
N THR A 350 28.64 14.88 18.96
CA THR A 350 29.47 13.70 18.88
C THR A 350 30.86 14.26 18.71
N ALA A 351 31.56 14.41 19.82
CA ALA A 351 32.99 14.52 19.89
C ALA A 351 33.54 13.25 19.24
N VAL A 352 33.58 13.27 17.91
CA VAL A 352 34.42 12.36 17.14
C VAL A 352 35.82 12.74 17.58
N GLY A 353 36.36 11.93 18.49
CA GLY A 353 37.74 12.02 18.93
C GLY A 353 38.65 12.03 17.71
N ARG A 354 39.14 13.22 17.36
CA ARG A 354 40.33 13.38 16.54
C ARG A 354 41.50 13.41 17.49
N ASP A 355 42.02 12.23 17.79
CA ASP A 355 43.41 12.06 18.20
C ASP A 355 44.30 12.53 17.04
N THR A 356 44.80 13.76 17.14
CA THR A 356 46.06 14.16 16.49
C THR A 356 46.77 15.16 17.41
N PRO A 357 48.01 14.88 17.85
CA PRO A 357 48.74 15.81 18.70
C PRO A 357 49.32 16.96 17.88
N GLY A 358 49.04 18.18 18.35
CA GLY A 358 49.88 19.38 18.25
C GLY A 358 50.30 19.87 16.87
N THR A 359 49.90 21.10 16.51
CA THR A 359 50.79 22.28 16.56
C THR A 359 49.96 23.55 16.36
N SER A 360 50.24 24.53 17.20
CA SER A 360 49.76 25.91 17.25
C SER A 360 49.79 26.69 15.93
N ALA A 361 48.73 27.47 15.65
CA ALA A 361 48.82 28.80 15.03
C ALA A 361 47.52 29.60 15.20
N THR A 362 47.58 30.59 16.09
CA THR A 362 47.07 31.97 16.00
C THR A 362 45.83 32.29 15.15
N SER A 363 44.80 32.85 15.79
CA SER A 363 43.75 33.69 15.16
C SER A 363 44.36 34.97 14.53
N PRO A 364 43.68 35.60 13.56
CA PRO A 364 42.74 36.66 13.96
C PRO A 364 41.42 36.67 13.17
N SER A 365 40.58 37.59 13.65
CA SER A 365 39.15 37.78 13.49
C SER A 365 38.68 38.45 12.19
N THR A 366 37.34 38.52 12.08
CA THR A 366 36.47 39.47 11.33
C THR A 366 35.95 39.06 9.96
N GLY A 367 34.64 39.24 9.76
CA GLY A 367 34.05 39.47 8.43
C GLY A 367 32.74 38.74 8.12
N SER A 368 31.63 39.27 8.64
CA SER A 368 30.27 39.02 8.17
C SER A 368 30.09 39.16 6.64
N LYS A 369 29.39 38.22 5.98
CA LYS A 369 28.31 38.43 4.96
C LYS A 369 28.03 37.17 4.11
N PRO A 370 26.94 36.40 4.37
CA PRO A 370 26.38 35.46 3.39
C PRO A 370 25.14 35.98 2.63
N ALA A 371 24.68 37.21 2.89
CA ALA A 371 23.45 37.75 2.29
C ALA A 371 23.65 38.44 0.92
N GLU A 372 24.89 38.78 0.56
CA GLU A 372 25.22 39.51 -0.67
C GLU A 372 25.48 38.55 -1.85
N GLN A 373 25.99 37.34 -1.56
CA GLN A 373 26.20 36.28 -2.56
C GLN A 373 24.88 35.63 -3.01
N ALA A 374 23.86 35.56 -2.14
CA ALA A 374 22.52 35.08 -2.51
C ALA A 374 21.77 36.06 -3.42
N ARG A 375 21.99 37.37 -3.28
CA ARG A 375 21.39 38.39 -4.16
C ARG A 375 22.06 38.45 -5.54
N ALA A 376 23.36 38.15 -5.63
CA ALA A 376 24.08 38.07 -6.90
C ALA A 376 23.67 36.84 -7.75
N ALA A 377 23.31 35.73 -7.12
CA ALA A 377 22.87 34.52 -7.82
C ALA A 377 21.45 34.64 -8.43
N LEU A 378 20.57 35.43 -7.82
CA LEU A 378 19.19 35.66 -8.30
C LEU A 378 19.09 36.77 -9.38
N ALA A 379 20.07 37.67 -9.45
CA ALA A 379 20.12 38.72 -10.47
C ALA A 379 20.71 38.24 -11.82
N ALA A 380 21.38 37.09 -11.85
CA ALA A 380 22.01 36.53 -13.05
C ALA A 380 21.05 35.69 -13.93
N THR A 381 19.78 35.52 -13.54
CA THR A 381 18.81 34.67 -14.25
C THR A 381 17.70 35.45 -14.97
N GLN A 382 17.80 36.79 -15.03
CA GLN A 382 16.81 37.63 -15.72
C GLN A 382 17.47 38.72 -16.58
N THR A 383 18.26 38.30 -17.58
CA THR A 383 18.50 39.12 -18.79
C THR A 383 19.02 38.21 -19.91
N ALA A 384 18.12 37.81 -20.81
CA ALA A 384 18.38 37.62 -22.24
C ALA A 384 17.09 37.08 -22.87
N ASP A 385 16.27 37.99 -23.38
CA ASP A 385 15.31 37.67 -24.43
C ASP A 385 15.96 37.93 -25.80
N GLU A 386 15.50 37.16 -26.77
CA GLU A 386 15.50 37.44 -28.21
C GLU A 386 16.81 37.32 -29.04
N SER A 387 16.99 36.14 -29.67
CA SER A 387 17.46 36.03 -31.07
C SER A 387 17.20 34.63 -31.66
N GLU A 388 16.27 34.61 -32.62
CA GLU A 388 16.20 33.80 -33.85
C GLU A 388 17.11 32.56 -33.97
N VAL A 389 16.51 31.35 -33.87
CA VAL A 389 17.17 30.08 -34.21
C VAL A 389 16.57 29.50 -35.48
N VAL A 390 17.35 29.59 -36.55
CA VAL A 390 17.22 28.82 -37.80
C VAL A 390 17.40 27.33 -37.50
N ALA A 391 16.48 26.51 -38.00
CA ALA A 391 16.47 25.06 -37.84
C ALA A 391 17.67 24.36 -38.53
N PRO A 392 18.38 23.44 -37.85
CA PRO A 392 19.22 22.46 -38.51
C PRO A 392 18.49 21.12 -38.67
N LYS A 393 18.57 20.60 -39.90
CA LYS A 393 18.10 19.29 -40.35
C LYS A 393 18.92 18.16 -39.69
N PRO A 394 18.32 17.08 -39.15
CA PRO A 394 19.08 15.98 -38.59
C PRO A 394 19.65 15.08 -39.68
N GLU A 395 20.97 14.94 -39.70
CA GLU A 395 21.74 14.02 -40.52
C GLU A 395 21.86 12.67 -39.79
N ALA A 396 21.58 11.58 -40.51
CA ALA A 396 21.43 10.24 -39.98
C ALA A 396 22.79 9.62 -39.61
N VAL A 397 22.93 9.21 -38.34
CA VAL A 397 24.04 8.37 -37.88
C VAL A 397 23.73 6.91 -38.23
N LYS A 398 24.55 6.32 -39.11
CA LYS A 398 24.50 4.90 -39.48
C LYS A 398 25.12 4.04 -38.38
N VAL A 399 24.33 3.14 -37.80
CA VAL A 399 24.79 2.03 -36.93
C VAL A 399 25.14 0.84 -37.84
N PRO A 400 26.28 0.14 -37.63
CA PRO A 400 26.63 -1.06 -38.39
C PRO A 400 25.80 -2.29 -37.96
N PRO A 401 25.49 -3.22 -38.88
CA PRO A 401 24.60 -4.35 -38.62
C PRO A 401 25.26 -5.50 -37.84
N PRO A 402 24.49 -6.33 -37.11
CA PRO A 402 24.98 -7.56 -36.52
C PRO A 402 25.20 -8.65 -37.59
N PRO A 403 26.13 -9.60 -37.37
CA PRO A 403 26.36 -10.70 -38.30
C PRO A 403 25.22 -11.73 -38.28
N PRO A 404 25.08 -12.53 -39.36
CA PRO A 404 23.88 -13.31 -39.65
C PRO A 404 23.84 -14.65 -38.91
N ASN A 405 22.61 -15.07 -38.64
CA ASN A 405 22.24 -16.38 -38.12
C ASN A 405 22.18 -17.37 -39.29
N GLU A 406 23.04 -18.39 -39.29
CA GLU A 406 22.90 -19.55 -40.18
C GLU A 406 22.29 -20.70 -39.37
N SER A 407 21.16 -21.18 -39.88
CA SER A 407 20.47 -22.40 -39.45
C SER A 407 21.40 -23.60 -39.63
N VAL A 408 21.20 -24.73 -38.96
CA VAL A 408 20.56 -25.91 -39.59
C VAL A 408 20.62 -27.12 -38.61
N ILE A 409 19.46 -27.81 -38.47
CA ILE A 409 19.23 -29.25 -38.16
C ILE A 409 19.25 -29.77 -36.70
N SER A 410 18.02 -29.95 -36.18
CA SER A 410 17.40 -31.18 -35.66
C SER A 410 18.27 -32.44 -35.40
N THR A 411 18.21 -33.00 -34.18
CA THR A 411 17.72 -34.38 -33.90
C THR A 411 17.83 -34.70 -32.38
N LYS A 412 16.75 -35.25 -31.81
CA LYS A 412 16.77 -36.27 -30.74
C LYS A 412 16.81 -37.65 -31.44
N PRO A 413 16.95 -38.83 -30.76
CA PRO A 413 17.21 -39.13 -29.34
C PRO A 413 18.28 -40.26 -29.13
N HIS A 414 18.40 -40.72 -27.87
CA HIS A 414 18.79 -42.06 -27.37
C HIS A 414 20.15 -42.28 -26.68
N ASP A 415 20.00 -42.84 -25.47
CA ASP A 415 20.68 -43.98 -24.82
C ASP A 415 22.14 -43.97 -24.37
N GLU A 416 22.25 -44.24 -23.06
CA GLU A 416 23.02 -45.30 -22.38
C GLU A 416 24.55 -45.42 -22.55
N ILE A 417 25.25 -45.09 -21.43
CA ILE A 417 26.33 -45.77 -20.66
C ILE A 417 27.59 -46.34 -21.42
N PRO A 418 28.77 -46.65 -20.81
CA PRO A 418 29.54 -46.26 -19.60
C PRO A 418 31.03 -45.91 -20.00
N PRO A 419 32.11 -46.23 -19.23
CA PRO A 419 32.67 -45.50 -18.08
C PRO A 419 34.20 -45.26 -18.24
N ASP A 420 34.88 -45.08 -17.09
CA ASP A 420 36.32 -45.11 -16.80
C ASP A 420 37.05 -43.75 -16.89
N ASN A 421 37.37 -43.13 -15.74
CA ASN A 421 38.45 -43.42 -14.76
C ASN A 421 39.52 -42.33 -14.98
N ASN A 422 40.19 -41.74 -14.00
CA ASN A 422 40.28 -41.87 -12.56
C ASN A 422 40.92 -40.54 -12.12
N ASP A 423 40.51 -39.99 -10.98
CA ASP A 423 41.45 -39.38 -10.06
C ASP A 423 40.94 -39.63 -8.65
N GLU A 424 41.56 -40.63 -8.01
CA GLU A 424 41.40 -40.98 -6.61
C GLU A 424 42.01 -39.89 -5.72
N ALA A 425 41.26 -39.48 -4.69
CA ALA A 425 41.66 -39.64 -3.28
C ALA A 425 40.95 -38.61 -2.38
N SER A 426 39.87 -39.03 -1.70
CA SER A 426 39.63 -38.62 -0.30
C SER A 426 38.78 -39.69 0.38
N LEU A 427 39.34 -40.35 1.39
CA LEU A 427 38.63 -41.27 2.28
C LEU A 427 37.38 -40.60 2.88
N PRO A 428 36.28 -41.33 3.12
CA PRO A 428 35.07 -40.77 3.71
C PRO A 428 35.36 -40.35 5.16
N LYS A 429 35.31 -39.05 5.44
CA LYS A 429 35.12 -38.58 6.81
C LYS A 429 33.68 -38.92 7.17
N ASP A 430 33.48 -39.77 8.17
CA ASP A 430 32.18 -39.90 8.82
C ASP A 430 31.88 -38.57 9.50
N LEU A 431 31.09 -37.73 8.84
CA LEU A 431 30.64 -36.45 9.38
C LEU A 431 29.67 -36.74 10.52
N SER A 432 30.04 -36.38 11.74
CA SER A 432 29.12 -36.51 12.86
C SER A 432 28.04 -35.43 12.81
N ILE A 433 26.84 -35.74 13.30
CA ILE A 433 25.72 -34.79 13.34
C ILE A 433 26.06 -33.52 14.15
N GLY A 434 26.87 -33.66 15.20
CA GLY A 434 27.33 -32.55 16.03
C GLY A 434 28.22 -31.58 15.26
N GLU A 435 29.22 -32.08 14.55
CA GLU A 435 30.13 -31.25 13.75
C GLU A 435 29.38 -30.48 12.65
N VAL A 436 28.43 -31.13 11.99
CA VAL A 436 27.63 -30.49 10.93
C VAL A 436 26.67 -29.44 11.51
N SER A 437 26.05 -29.71 12.65
CA SER A 437 25.17 -28.76 13.33
C SER A 437 25.93 -27.51 13.80
N ASP A 438 27.15 -27.68 14.33
CA ASP A 438 27.99 -26.56 14.77
C ASP A 438 28.48 -25.72 13.59
N VAL A 439 28.95 -26.37 12.51
CA VAL A 439 29.33 -25.68 11.28
C VAL A 439 28.14 -24.95 10.66
N TRP A 440 26.94 -25.54 10.73
CA TRP A 440 25.70 -24.92 10.26
C TRP A 440 25.38 -23.63 11.00
N GLN A 441 25.34 -23.67 12.33
CA GLN A 441 24.96 -22.52 13.16
C GLN A 441 26.02 -21.42 13.18
N GLN A 442 27.30 -21.78 13.29
CA GLN A 442 28.38 -20.82 13.52
C GLN A 442 28.99 -20.26 12.23
N LYS A 443 28.94 -21.01 11.12
CA LYS A 443 29.65 -20.64 9.88
C LYS A 443 28.75 -20.58 8.65
N ALA A 444 27.89 -21.58 8.43
CA ALA A 444 27.07 -21.62 7.23
C ALA A 444 25.96 -20.57 7.24
N LEU A 445 25.14 -20.48 8.31
CA LEU A 445 24.06 -19.49 8.41
C LEU A 445 24.56 -18.03 8.26
N PRO A 446 25.68 -17.61 8.90
CA PRO A 446 26.24 -16.28 8.69
C PRO A 446 26.84 -16.05 7.30
N ALA A 447 27.33 -17.09 6.62
CA ALA A 447 27.92 -16.97 5.28
C ALA A 447 26.87 -16.91 4.15
N LEU A 448 25.63 -17.32 4.42
CA LEU A 448 24.53 -17.25 3.45
C LEU A 448 24.12 -15.81 3.12
N SER A 449 23.56 -15.62 1.92
CA SER A 449 22.92 -14.36 1.50
C SER A 449 21.80 -13.96 2.47
N ALA A 450 21.49 -12.67 2.57
CA ALA A 450 20.43 -12.18 3.47
C ALA A 450 19.07 -12.89 3.25
N LYS A 451 18.76 -13.22 1.99
CA LYS A 451 17.54 -13.96 1.60
C LYS A 451 17.58 -15.43 2.03
N ALA A 452 18.72 -16.11 1.86
CA ALA A 452 18.87 -17.52 2.25
C ALA A 452 18.93 -17.65 3.78
N ARG A 453 19.66 -16.76 4.47
CA ARG A 453 19.75 -16.73 5.93
C ARG A 453 18.38 -16.60 6.59
N ALA A 454 17.53 -15.68 6.13
CA ALA A 454 16.19 -15.48 6.67
C ALA A 454 15.29 -16.72 6.53
N ARG A 455 15.44 -17.51 5.46
CA ARG A 455 14.63 -18.72 5.22
C ARG A 455 15.16 -19.94 5.97
N PHE A 456 16.46 -20.03 6.15
CA PHE A 456 17.10 -21.20 6.76
C PHE A 456 17.42 -21.03 8.24
N GLN A 457 17.12 -19.87 8.84
CA GLN A 457 17.28 -19.62 10.27
C GLN A 457 16.51 -20.63 11.15
N ALA A 458 15.36 -21.12 10.66
CA ALA A 458 14.54 -22.12 11.35
C ALA A 458 14.93 -23.58 11.02
N ALA A 459 15.94 -23.81 10.17
CA ALA A 459 16.33 -25.14 9.72
C ALA A 459 17.25 -25.83 10.75
N LYS A 460 16.88 -27.05 11.15
CA LYS A 460 17.67 -27.86 12.08
C LYS A 460 18.23 -29.10 11.37
N VAL A 461 19.50 -29.41 11.59
CA VAL A 461 20.09 -30.67 11.09
C VAL A 461 19.59 -31.83 11.95
N THR A 462 18.97 -32.83 11.34
CA THR A 462 18.40 -33.98 12.07
C THR A 462 19.08 -35.30 11.74
N GLU A 463 19.65 -35.43 10.55
CA GLU A 463 20.32 -36.65 10.14
C GLU A 463 21.49 -36.32 9.21
N VAL A 464 22.63 -37.00 9.41
CA VAL A 464 23.79 -36.93 8.53
C VAL A 464 24.19 -38.36 8.19
N ILE A 465 24.03 -38.74 6.92
CA ILE A 465 24.43 -40.06 6.40
C ILE A 465 25.41 -39.82 5.25
N LYS A 466 26.70 -40.09 5.49
CA LYS A 466 27.77 -39.93 4.49
C LYS A 466 27.81 -38.51 3.91
N ASP A 467 27.37 -38.36 2.66
CA ASP A 467 27.32 -37.10 1.90
C ASP A 467 25.94 -36.44 1.95
N ARG A 468 24.97 -36.96 2.72
CA ARG A 468 23.61 -36.41 2.81
C ARG A 468 23.36 -35.77 4.17
N ILE A 469 22.90 -34.53 4.16
CA ILE A 469 22.46 -33.80 5.35
C ILE A 469 20.97 -33.52 5.23
N ARG A 470 20.21 -33.94 6.24
CA ARG A 470 18.78 -33.72 6.31
C ARG A 470 18.46 -32.55 7.25
N PHE A 471 17.66 -31.61 6.76
CA PHE A 471 17.19 -30.44 7.50
C PHE A 471 15.69 -30.50 7.75
N GLU A 472 15.31 -30.31 9.02
CA GLU A 472 13.93 -30.12 9.45
C GLU A 472 13.53 -28.65 9.35
N LEU A 473 12.35 -28.42 8.80
CA LEU A 473 11.72 -27.10 8.67
C LEU A 473 10.33 -27.10 9.33
N PRO A 474 9.83 -25.94 9.81
CA PRO A 474 8.61 -25.88 10.63
C PRO A 474 7.31 -26.36 9.95
N ASN A 475 7.17 -26.19 8.63
CA ASN A 475 5.96 -26.60 7.90
C ASN A 475 6.23 -26.81 6.40
N GLU A 476 5.26 -27.40 5.72
CA GLU A 476 5.37 -27.81 4.32
C GLU A 476 5.53 -26.62 3.36
N THR A 477 4.80 -25.53 3.60
CA THR A 477 4.93 -24.29 2.83
C THR A 477 6.33 -23.66 2.96
N HIS A 478 6.97 -23.78 4.12
CA HIS A 478 8.33 -23.32 4.35
C HIS A 478 9.35 -24.21 3.66
N ARG A 479 9.15 -25.54 3.67
CA ARG A 479 9.96 -26.51 2.91
C ARG A 479 10.02 -26.19 1.42
N GLU A 480 8.87 -25.97 0.78
CA GLU A 480 8.80 -25.63 -0.65
C GLU A 480 9.57 -24.35 -1.00
N ARG A 481 9.47 -23.33 -0.14
CA ARG A 481 10.19 -22.05 -0.32
C ARG A 481 11.70 -22.20 -0.12
N CYS A 482 12.14 -23.14 0.72
CA CYS A 482 13.54 -23.45 0.96
C CYS A 482 14.13 -24.33 -0.16
N GLU A 483 13.36 -25.22 -0.79
CA GLU A 483 13.83 -26.08 -1.88
C GLU A 483 14.38 -25.28 -3.07
N GLN A 484 13.81 -24.10 -3.35
CA GLN A 484 14.28 -23.18 -4.41
C GLN A 484 15.68 -22.62 -4.18
N LEU A 485 16.20 -22.66 -2.94
CA LEU A 485 17.50 -22.11 -2.55
C LEU A 485 18.46 -23.21 -2.05
N LYS A 486 18.10 -24.48 -2.25
CA LYS A 486 18.88 -25.65 -1.85
C LYS A 486 20.31 -25.65 -2.41
N GLY A 487 20.48 -25.22 -3.66
CA GLY A 487 21.79 -25.15 -4.32
C GLY A 487 22.76 -24.18 -3.64
N ASP A 488 22.26 -23.09 -3.03
CA ASP A 488 23.10 -22.14 -2.32
C ASP A 488 23.69 -22.77 -1.05
N ILE A 489 22.91 -23.61 -0.35
CA ILE A 489 23.36 -24.32 0.85
C ILE A 489 24.34 -25.42 0.50
N GLU A 490 24.06 -26.24 -0.52
CA GLU A 490 24.97 -27.30 -0.94
C GLU A 490 26.34 -26.72 -1.33
N LYS A 491 26.35 -25.55 -1.97
CA LYS A 491 27.58 -24.82 -2.29
C LYS A 491 28.31 -24.34 -1.04
N THR A 492 27.62 -23.65 -0.13
CA THR A 492 28.23 -23.13 1.11
C THR A 492 28.75 -24.25 2.02
N LEU A 493 28.00 -25.35 2.16
CA LEU A 493 28.44 -26.50 2.96
C LEU A 493 29.61 -27.24 2.30
N ARG A 494 29.66 -27.32 0.97
CA ARG A 494 30.82 -27.88 0.25
C ARG A 494 32.08 -27.07 0.49
N GLU A 495 31.98 -25.74 0.46
CA GLU A 495 33.10 -24.83 0.71
C GLU A 495 33.59 -24.92 2.17
N LEU A 496 32.68 -25.07 3.14
CA LEU A 496 33.01 -25.12 4.56
C LEU A 496 33.49 -26.48 5.06
N LEU A 497 32.94 -27.58 4.53
CA LEU A 497 33.28 -28.94 4.94
C LEU A 497 34.34 -29.60 4.03
N ASN A 498 34.64 -28.98 2.88
CA ASN A 498 35.55 -29.49 1.86
C ASN A 498 35.18 -30.92 1.38
N VAL A 499 33.87 -31.21 1.37
CA VAL A 499 33.27 -32.48 0.93
C VAL A 499 32.03 -32.17 0.10
N SER A 500 31.76 -32.92 -0.96
CA SER A 500 30.51 -32.79 -1.72
C SER A 500 29.34 -33.26 -0.87
N VAL A 501 28.37 -32.37 -0.62
CA VAL A 501 27.20 -32.68 0.20
C VAL A 501 25.91 -32.49 -0.58
N ARG A 502 24.91 -33.35 -0.32
CA ARG A 502 23.54 -33.28 -0.83
C ARG A 502 22.60 -32.95 0.33
N VAL A 503 21.68 -32.03 0.10
CA VAL A 503 20.74 -31.58 1.13
C VAL A 503 19.37 -32.23 0.91
N GLU A 504 18.72 -32.67 1.98
CA GLU A 504 17.32 -33.11 1.96
C GLU A 504 16.52 -32.24 2.93
N LEU A 505 15.43 -31.63 2.46
CA LEU A 505 14.56 -30.80 3.29
C LEU A 505 13.26 -31.54 3.58
N PHE A 506 12.85 -31.56 4.85
CA PHE A 506 11.57 -32.11 5.26
C PHE A 506 10.88 -31.15 6.24
N ALA A 507 9.55 -31.20 6.24
CA ALA A 507 8.72 -30.46 7.19
C ALA A 507 8.33 -31.36 8.35
N THR A 508 8.21 -30.80 9.55
CA THR A 508 7.53 -31.47 10.66
C THR A 508 6.07 -31.70 10.27
N GLN A 509 5.56 -32.94 10.39
CA GLN A 509 4.12 -33.19 10.24
C GLN A 509 3.39 -32.59 11.45
N GLU A 510 2.37 -31.75 11.20
CA GLU A 510 1.48 -31.23 12.23
C GLU A 510 0.67 -32.39 12.84
N SER A 511 1.10 -32.86 14.02
CA SER A 511 0.15 -33.38 15.01
C SER A 511 -0.45 -32.16 15.73
N PRO A 512 -1.76 -32.11 15.97
CA PRO A 512 -2.37 -30.99 16.69
C PRO A 512 -1.70 -30.85 18.07
N PRO A 513 -1.44 -29.61 18.52
CA PRO A 513 -0.62 -29.38 19.70
C PRO A 513 -1.26 -30.03 20.93
N SER A 514 -0.48 -30.87 21.61
CA SER A 514 -0.79 -31.26 22.98
C SER A 514 -0.63 -30.02 23.87
N ASN A 515 -1.76 -29.55 24.41
CA ASN A 515 -1.77 -28.50 25.42
C ASN A 515 -1.11 -29.05 26.69
N SER A 516 0.14 -28.68 26.93
CA SER A 516 0.73 -28.67 28.27
C SER A 516 1.44 -27.34 28.48
N ASP A 517 0.64 -26.30 28.70
CA ASP A 517 0.89 -25.24 29.69
C ASP A 517 -0.10 -24.10 29.45
N THR A 518 -1.29 -24.21 30.02
CA THR A 518 -2.04 -23.01 30.45
C THR A 518 -3.01 -23.37 31.56
N ALA A 519 -3.14 -22.41 32.48
CA ALA A 519 -3.73 -22.51 33.80
C ALA A 519 -5.21 -22.95 33.83
N GLN A 520 -5.56 -23.56 34.96
CA GLN A 520 -6.88 -24.03 35.37
C GLN A 520 -8.02 -23.03 35.08
N SER A 521 -9.02 -23.48 34.35
CA SER A 521 -10.41 -23.02 34.49
C SER A 521 -11.33 -24.22 34.28
N ASP A 522 -12.00 -24.63 35.36
CA ASP A 522 -12.99 -25.71 35.37
C ASP A 522 -14.21 -25.33 34.53
N THR A 523 -14.35 -25.96 33.37
CA THR A 523 -15.63 -26.09 32.67
C THR A 523 -15.65 -27.48 32.03
N GLU A 524 -16.63 -28.29 32.42
CA GLU A 524 -16.81 -29.66 31.95
C GLU A 524 -17.14 -29.65 30.44
N ASP A 525 -16.17 -30.00 29.60
CA ASP A 525 -16.40 -30.28 28.18
C ASP A 525 -17.09 -31.65 28.04
N VAL A 526 -18.41 -31.65 27.86
CA VAL A 526 -19.17 -32.82 27.40
C VAL A 526 -18.82 -33.04 25.94
N ALA A 527 -18.02 -34.07 25.66
CA ALA A 527 -17.74 -34.52 24.30
C ALA A 527 -19.02 -35.12 23.69
N VAL A 528 -19.65 -34.38 22.78
CA VAL A 528 -20.85 -34.84 22.06
C VAL A 528 -20.41 -35.66 20.84
N ASP A 529 -20.85 -36.92 20.79
CA ASP A 529 -20.58 -37.83 19.67
C ASP A 529 -21.52 -37.50 18.48
N PRO A 530 -20.99 -37.11 17.30
CA PRO A 530 -21.79 -36.79 16.13
C PRO A 530 -22.63 -37.95 15.58
N SER A 531 -22.39 -39.18 16.03
CA SER A 531 -23.16 -40.35 15.63
C SER A 531 -24.47 -40.56 16.39
N GLU A 532 -24.72 -39.77 17.45
CA GLU A 532 -25.98 -39.80 18.21
C GLU A 532 -27.11 -38.96 17.57
N PHE A 533 -26.85 -38.25 16.47
CA PHE A 533 -27.84 -37.40 15.79
C PHE A 533 -28.58 -38.15 14.67
N GLU A 534 -29.92 -38.11 14.71
CA GLU A 534 -30.76 -38.64 13.63
C GLU A 534 -31.15 -37.55 12.61
N VAL A 535 -31.31 -37.94 11.35
CA VAL A 535 -31.73 -37.03 10.27
C VAL A 535 -33.22 -36.72 10.41
N ALA A 536 -33.57 -35.45 10.60
CA ALA A 536 -34.95 -35.00 10.76
C ALA A 536 -35.83 -35.41 9.56
N THR A 537 -36.98 -36.02 9.84
CA THR A 537 -38.00 -36.28 8.83
C THR A 537 -38.75 -34.99 8.50
N ASP A 538 -39.12 -34.80 7.23
CA ASP A 538 -39.70 -33.54 6.71
C ASP A 538 -41.13 -33.22 7.22
N ALA A 539 -41.56 -33.88 8.30
CA ALA A 539 -42.87 -33.77 8.92
C ALA A 539 -42.82 -32.87 10.17
N GLY A 540 -42.51 -31.58 10.00
CA GLY A 540 -42.60 -30.56 11.04
C GLY A 540 -43.12 -29.23 10.49
N SER A 541 -44.04 -28.57 11.21
CA SER A 541 -44.77 -27.36 10.77
C SER A 541 -43.97 -26.06 10.85
N SER A 542 -42.80 -26.03 11.50
CA SER A 542 -41.90 -24.87 11.53
C SER A 542 -40.42 -25.29 11.49
N SER A 543 -39.55 -24.38 11.07
CA SER A 543 -38.09 -24.60 11.01
C SER A 543 -37.47 -24.87 12.39
N VAL A 544 -38.07 -24.32 13.45
CA VAL A 544 -37.59 -24.50 14.83
C VAL A 544 -37.90 -25.90 15.33
N ASP A 545 -39.09 -26.43 15.03
CA ASP A 545 -39.49 -27.79 15.43
C ASP A 545 -38.57 -28.85 14.81
N ARG A 546 -38.18 -28.67 13.54
CA ARG A 546 -37.26 -29.58 12.84
C ARG A 546 -35.86 -29.61 13.44
N VAL A 547 -35.43 -28.49 14.01
CA VAL A 547 -34.13 -28.39 14.68
C VAL A 547 -34.21 -29.03 16.07
N LEU A 548 -35.32 -28.87 16.80
CA LEU A 548 -35.49 -29.51 18.10
C LEU A 548 -35.59 -31.05 17.99
N ASP A 549 -36.22 -31.57 16.94
CA ASP A 549 -36.28 -33.02 16.69
C ASP A 549 -34.92 -33.64 16.36
N ALA A 550 -34.03 -32.88 15.69
CA ALA A 550 -32.69 -33.35 15.34
C ALA A 550 -31.71 -33.34 16.54
N PHE A 551 -32.03 -32.60 17.60
CA PHE A 551 -31.16 -32.39 18.76
C PHE A 551 -31.92 -32.64 20.07
N PRO A 552 -32.10 -33.92 20.47
CA PRO A 552 -32.83 -34.28 21.67
C PRO A 552 -32.20 -33.65 22.92
N GLY A 553 -32.92 -32.74 23.58
CA GLY A 553 -32.44 -31.99 24.75
C GLY A 553 -32.18 -30.50 24.51
N ALA A 554 -32.28 -30.03 23.27
CA ALA A 554 -32.27 -28.60 22.97
C ALA A 554 -33.58 -27.93 23.45
N VAL A 555 -33.48 -26.71 23.96
CA VAL A 555 -34.63 -25.87 24.35
C VAL A 555 -34.54 -24.56 23.58
N ALA A 556 -35.58 -24.19 22.84
CA ALA A 556 -35.66 -22.90 22.17
C ALA A 556 -35.99 -21.81 23.21
N SER A 557 -35.13 -20.79 23.34
CA SER A 557 -35.37 -19.63 24.19
C SER A 557 -35.67 -18.39 23.32
N ASP A 558 -36.91 -17.91 23.38
CA ASP A 558 -37.28 -16.60 22.82
C ASP A 558 -36.97 -15.52 23.85
N ASP A 559 -35.78 -14.90 23.76
CA ASP A 559 -35.40 -13.78 24.63
C ASP A 559 -35.51 -12.45 23.85
N GLU A 560 -36.75 -11.97 23.68
CA GLU A 560 -37.01 -10.53 23.51
C GLU A 560 -37.08 -9.89 24.91
N GLY A 561 -35.93 -9.43 25.41
CA GLY A 561 -35.81 -9.04 26.82
C GLY A 561 -34.64 -8.14 27.23
N GLY A 562 -34.28 -7.14 26.43
CA GLY A 562 -33.71 -5.87 26.93
C GLY A 562 -32.21 -5.80 27.26
N ARG A 563 -31.43 -5.13 26.39
CA ARG A 563 -30.96 -3.74 26.57
C ARG A 563 -30.23 -3.24 25.34
#